data_AF-A0A800LYS7-F1
#
_entry.id   AF-A0A800LYS7-F1
#
_cell.length_a   1.000
_cell.length_b   1.000
_cell.length_c   1.000
_cell.angle_alpha   90.00
_cell.angle_beta   90.00
_cell.angle_gamma   90.00
#
_symmetry.space_group_name_H-M   'P 1'
#
loop_
_entity.id
_entity.type
_entity.pdbx_description
1 polymer ?
#
loop_
_entity_poly.entity_id
_entity_poly.type
_entity_poly.pdbx_seq_one_letter_code
_entity_poly.pdbx_strand_id
1 'polypeptide(L)'
;MPGLRRLLLLFFIASPLFAVGEDISQFYKNGMDAYKNGQYDLAIQEFESILSNNWDSSELYYNLGNAFFRSGNTAGAVWAFESCLKLSPTHSDAQYNLKLANLKVIDRMDLPDPPLY
;
A
#
# COMPACT_ATOMS: atom_id res chain seq x y z
N MET A 1 48.16 47.44 24.52
CA MET A 1 48.89 46.17 24.71
C MET A 1 48.00 45.01 24.28
N PRO A 2 48.53 44.05 23.50
CA PRO A 2 47.78 42.96 22.89
C PRO A 2 47.46 41.88 23.92
N GLY A 3 46.35 41.17 23.74
CA GLY A 3 45.93 40.10 24.65
C GLY A 3 45.06 39.08 23.92
N LEU A 4 45.69 38.26 23.10
CA LEU A 4 45.13 37.07 22.48
C LEU A 4 44.47 36.18 23.54
N ARG A 5 43.14 35.99 23.46
CA ARG A 5 42.45 34.89 24.14
C ARG A 5 41.70 34.08 23.09
N ARG A 6 42.31 32.96 22.69
CA ARG A 6 41.64 31.87 21.99
C ARG A 6 40.59 31.29 22.92
N LEU A 7 39.34 31.26 22.49
CA LEU A 7 38.35 30.34 23.05
C LEU A 7 37.62 29.68 21.88
N LEU A 8 38.12 28.49 21.50
CA LEU A 8 37.39 27.55 20.66
C LEU A 8 36.26 26.99 21.53
N LEU A 9 35.03 27.42 21.27
CA LEU A 9 33.83 26.76 21.79
C LEU A 9 33.19 25.95 20.66
N LEU A 10 33.33 24.63 20.78
CA LEU A 10 32.56 23.62 20.05
C LEU A 10 31.07 23.84 20.34
N PHE A 11 30.28 24.13 19.31
CA PHE A 11 28.85 23.86 19.33
C PHE A 11 28.56 22.69 18.39
N PHE A 12 28.15 21.60 19.03
CA PHE A 12 27.61 20.39 18.45
C PHE A 12 26.29 20.76 17.77
N ILE A 13 26.33 21.11 16.48
CA ILE A 13 25.08 21.22 15.71
C ILE A 13 24.73 19.79 15.34
N ALA A 14 23.72 19.26 16.04
CA ALA A 14 23.07 18.01 15.72
C ALA A 14 22.83 17.97 14.20
N SER A 15 23.52 17.06 13.52
CA SER A 15 23.14 16.65 12.18
C SER A 15 21.65 16.33 12.24
N PRO A 16 20.80 16.89 11.37
CA PRO A 16 19.43 16.44 11.31
C PRO A 16 19.50 14.93 11.11
N LEU A 17 18.92 14.21 12.07
CA LEU A 17 18.66 12.78 11.98
C LEU A 17 18.08 12.58 10.58
N PHE A 18 18.85 11.96 9.68
CA PHE A 18 18.38 11.72 8.34
C PHE A 18 17.06 10.98 8.51
N ALA A 19 15.95 11.64 8.19
CA ALA A 19 14.78 10.94 7.75
C ALA A 19 15.29 10.22 6.51
N VAL A 20 15.68 8.95 6.69
CA VAL A 20 15.85 8.04 5.56
C VAL A 20 14.46 8.00 4.99
N GLY A 21 14.20 8.85 3.99
CA GLY A 21 13.02 8.73 3.17
C GLY A 21 13.14 7.36 2.56
N GLU A 22 12.37 6.41 3.07
CA GLU A 22 12.29 5.09 2.48
C GLU A 22 11.89 5.29 1.03
N ASP A 23 12.73 4.79 0.12
CA ASP A 23 12.50 4.93 -1.30
C ASP A 23 11.21 4.17 -1.66
N ILE A 24 10.40 4.73 -2.55
CA ILE A 24 9.21 4.07 -3.12
C ILE A 24 9.58 2.67 -3.63
N SER A 25 10.80 2.51 -4.18
CA SER A 25 11.31 1.22 -4.63
C SER A 25 11.46 0.19 -3.50
N GLN A 26 11.84 0.64 -2.29
CA GLN A 26 12.03 -0.21 -1.13
C GLN A 26 10.70 -0.71 -0.58
N PHE A 27 9.72 0.20 -0.40
CA PHE A 27 8.35 -0.17 -0.04
C PHE A 27 7.76 -1.17 -1.05
N TYR A 28 7.97 -0.92 -2.35
CA TYR A 28 7.45 -1.83 -3.38
C TYR A 28 8.06 -3.22 -3.27
N LYS A 29 9.39 -3.29 -3.07
CA LYS A 29 10.09 -4.56 -2.88
C LYS A 29 9.60 -5.30 -1.63
N ASN A 30 9.51 -4.61 -0.50
CA ASN A 30 9.00 -5.17 0.75
C ASN A 30 7.58 -5.71 0.59
N GLY A 31 6.69 -4.94 -0.04
CA GLY A 31 5.30 -5.34 -0.29
C GLY A 31 5.20 -6.60 -1.16
N MET A 32 6.03 -6.68 -2.21
CA MET A 32 6.11 -7.87 -3.06
C MET A 32 6.65 -9.09 -2.31
N ASP A 33 7.68 -8.93 -1.49
CA ASP A 33 8.28 -10.01 -0.72
C ASP A 33 7.31 -10.50 0.39
N ALA A 34 6.65 -9.59 1.09
CA ALA A 34 5.60 -9.90 2.06
C ALA A 34 4.44 -10.66 1.39
N TYR A 35 3.97 -10.22 0.22
CA TYR A 35 2.91 -10.89 -0.53
C TYR A 35 3.30 -12.33 -0.89
N LYS A 36 4.53 -12.53 -1.40
CA LYS A 36 5.06 -13.87 -1.74
C LYS A 36 5.13 -14.79 -0.51
N ASN A 37 5.47 -14.24 0.65
CA ASN A 37 5.53 -14.96 1.92
C ASN A 37 4.16 -15.17 2.59
N GLY A 38 3.07 -14.73 1.97
CA GLY A 38 1.72 -14.85 2.51
C GLY A 38 1.38 -13.84 3.62
N GLN A 39 2.25 -12.86 3.84
CA GLN A 39 2.09 -11.80 4.83
C GLN A 39 1.26 -10.65 4.25
N TYR A 40 0.00 -10.92 3.91
CA TYR A 40 -0.82 -9.99 3.13
C TYR A 40 -1.07 -8.64 3.81
N ASP A 41 -1.27 -8.62 5.12
CA ASP A 41 -1.48 -7.37 5.86
C ASP A 41 -0.23 -6.49 5.88
N LEU A 42 0.96 -7.11 5.88
CA LEU A 42 2.22 -6.38 5.74
C LEU A 42 2.37 -5.87 4.29
N ALA A 43 2.05 -6.70 3.30
CA ALA A 43 2.09 -6.27 1.90
C ALA A 43 1.19 -5.05 1.64
N ILE A 44 -0.01 -5.04 2.22
CA ILE A 44 -0.94 -3.90 2.16
C ILE A 44 -0.29 -2.66 2.74
N GLN A 45 0.27 -2.74 3.96
CA GLN A 45 0.93 -1.60 4.61
C GLN A 45 2.07 -1.02 3.76
N GLU A 46 2.93 -1.88 3.21
CA GLU A 46 4.05 -1.45 2.36
C GLU A 46 3.54 -0.75 1.08
N PHE A 47 2.51 -1.29 0.43
CA PHE A 47 1.92 -0.65 -0.75
C PHE A 47 1.17 0.66 -0.42
N GLU A 48 0.51 0.76 0.72
CA GLU A 48 -0.15 2.00 1.18
C GLU A 48 0.86 3.10 1.55
N SER A 49 2.04 2.74 2.04
CA SER A 49 3.15 3.69 2.23
C SER A 49 3.59 4.32 0.91
N ILE A 50 3.54 3.57 -0.20
CA ILE A 50 3.83 4.15 -1.52
C ILE A 50 2.76 5.17 -1.92
N LEU A 51 1.47 4.85 -1.74
CA LEU A 51 0.37 5.78 -2.01
C LEU A 51 0.48 7.05 -1.16
N SER A 52 0.91 6.90 0.10
CA SER A 52 1.12 8.02 1.03
C SER A 52 2.24 8.97 0.60
N ASN A 53 3.17 8.50 -0.26
CA ASN A 53 4.19 9.32 -0.90
C ASN A 53 3.70 9.99 -2.21
N ASN A 54 2.39 9.99 -2.47
CA ASN A 54 1.75 10.52 -3.68
C ASN A 54 2.22 9.85 -4.97
N TRP A 55 2.62 8.58 -4.91
CA TRP A 55 2.90 7.78 -6.09
C TRP A 55 1.86 6.69 -6.26
N ASP A 56 1.32 6.58 -7.46
CA ASP A 56 0.40 5.52 -7.82
C ASP A 56 0.65 5.00 -9.24
N SER A 57 0.17 3.77 -9.48
CA SER A 57 0.21 3.14 -10.80
C SER A 57 -0.85 2.05 -10.86
N SER A 58 -1.25 1.65 -12.08
CA SER A 58 -2.17 0.52 -12.25
C SER A 58 -1.62 -0.76 -11.63
N GLU A 59 -0.31 -0.99 -11.74
CA GLU A 59 0.37 -2.15 -11.19
C GLU A 59 0.37 -2.15 -9.65
N LEU A 60 0.58 -0.98 -9.02
CA LEU A 60 0.50 -0.87 -7.57
C LEU A 60 -0.91 -1.22 -7.07
N TYR A 61 -1.94 -0.64 -7.68
CA TYR A 61 -3.32 -0.94 -7.32
C TYR A 61 -3.69 -2.40 -7.60
N TYR A 62 -3.17 -3.02 -8.66
CA TYR A 62 -3.37 -4.44 -8.94
C TYR A 62 -2.76 -5.31 -7.82
N ASN A 63 -1.52 -5.03 -7.42
CA ASN A 63 -0.85 -5.76 -6.34
C ASN A 63 -1.51 -5.55 -4.97
N LEU A 64 -1.95 -4.32 -4.68
CA LEU A 64 -2.71 -4.00 -3.47
C LEU A 64 -4.07 -4.72 -3.46
N GLY A 65 -4.77 -4.78 -4.61
CA GLY A 65 -6.02 -5.53 -4.73
C GLY A 65 -5.85 -7.03 -4.53
N ASN A 66 -4.77 -7.60 -5.05
CA ASN A 66 -4.40 -9.00 -4.79
C ASN A 66 -4.12 -9.24 -3.30
N ALA A 67 -3.39 -8.34 -2.63
CA ALA A 67 -3.10 -8.46 -1.21
C ALA A 67 -4.38 -8.39 -0.36
N PHE A 68 -5.27 -7.42 -0.62
CA PHE A 68 -6.58 -7.32 0.03
C PHE A 68 -7.46 -8.56 -0.20
N PHE A 69 -7.49 -9.09 -1.43
CA PHE A 69 -8.30 -10.26 -1.74
C PHE A 69 -7.83 -11.48 -0.94
N ARG A 70 -6.51 -11.65 -0.81
CA ARG A 70 -5.86 -12.74 -0.09
C ARG A 70 -5.94 -12.61 1.44
N SER A 71 -5.95 -11.40 1.99
CA SER A 71 -6.25 -11.17 3.41
C SER A 71 -7.74 -11.33 3.74
N GLY A 72 -8.59 -11.46 2.73
CA GLY A 72 -10.04 -11.60 2.90
C GLY A 72 -10.78 -10.28 3.04
N ASN A 73 -10.08 -9.15 2.92
CA ASN A 73 -10.67 -7.82 2.79
C ASN A 73 -11.20 -7.61 1.36
N THR A 74 -12.36 -8.20 1.07
CA THR A 74 -12.96 -8.16 -0.27
C THR A 74 -13.34 -6.74 -0.71
N ALA A 75 -13.75 -5.86 0.21
CA ALA A 75 -14.06 -4.47 -0.11
C ALA A 75 -12.81 -3.69 -0.57
N GLY A 76 -11.69 -3.83 0.14
CA GLY A 76 -10.41 -3.25 -0.27
C GLY A 76 -9.93 -3.77 -1.62
N ALA A 77 -10.15 -5.07 -1.90
CA ALA A 77 -9.81 -5.67 -3.17
C ALA A 77 -10.59 -5.05 -4.34
N VAL A 78 -11.91 -4.89 -4.19
CA VAL A 78 -12.77 -4.25 -5.19
C VAL A 78 -12.29 -2.83 -5.47
N TRP A 79 -12.10 -2.01 -4.43
CA TRP A 79 -11.62 -0.64 -4.58
C TRP A 79 -10.28 -0.56 -5.33
N ALA A 80 -9.34 -1.42 -4.98
CA ALA A 80 -8.01 -1.42 -5.59
C ALA A 80 -8.06 -1.88 -7.06
N PHE A 81 -8.81 -2.93 -7.40
CA PHE A 81 -8.95 -3.36 -8.79
C PHE A 81 -9.69 -2.32 -9.65
N GLU A 82 -10.72 -1.66 -9.12
CA GLU A 82 -11.37 -0.53 -9.81
C GLU A 82 -10.40 0.63 -10.03
N SER A 83 -9.55 0.94 -9.05
CA SER A 83 -8.52 1.98 -9.16
C SER A 83 -7.47 1.62 -10.21
N CYS A 84 -7.06 0.34 -10.29
CA CYS A 84 -6.22 -0.17 -11.36
C CYS A 84 -6.87 0.04 -12.75
N LEU A 85 -8.15 -0.32 -12.90
CA LEU A 85 -8.88 -0.19 -14.17
C LEU A 85 -9.18 1.26 -14.55
N LYS A 86 -9.25 2.18 -13.58
CA LYS A 86 -9.32 3.62 -13.85
C LYS A 86 -8.05 4.14 -14.54
N LEU A 87 -6.89 3.62 -14.15
CA LEU A 87 -5.59 3.99 -14.74
C LEU A 87 -5.28 3.19 -16.02
N SER A 88 -5.67 1.91 -16.06
CA SER A 88 -5.48 1.01 -17.19
C SER A 88 -6.76 0.22 -17.47
N PRO A 89 -7.70 0.77 -18.26
CA PRO A 89 -8.99 0.13 -18.53
C PRO A 89 -8.90 -1.24 -19.21
N THR A 90 -7.78 -1.53 -19.87
CA THR A 90 -7.52 -2.77 -20.61
C THR A 90 -6.77 -3.84 -19.79
N HIS A 91 -6.55 -3.62 -18.49
CA HIS A 91 -5.85 -4.57 -17.63
C HIS A 91 -6.69 -5.84 -17.37
N SER A 92 -6.49 -6.87 -18.19
CA SER A 92 -7.27 -8.12 -18.18
C SER A 92 -7.34 -8.78 -16.80
N ASP A 93 -6.21 -8.83 -16.10
CA ASP A 93 -6.12 -9.56 -14.83
C ASP A 93 -6.88 -8.84 -13.71
N ALA A 94 -6.83 -7.50 -13.69
CA ALA A 94 -7.64 -6.70 -12.78
C ALA A 94 -9.14 -6.84 -13.08
N GLN A 95 -9.56 -6.88 -14.35
CA GLN A 95 -10.96 -7.14 -14.71
C GLN A 95 -11.44 -8.52 -14.23
N TYR A 96 -10.58 -9.54 -14.38
CA TYR A 96 -10.88 -10.89 -13.91
C TYR A 96 -10.96 -10.96 -12.39
N ASN A 97 -9.97 -10.42 -11.67
CA ASN A 97 -9.93 -10.45 -10.21
C ASN A 97 -11.03 -9.58 -9.58
N LEU A 98 -11.44 -8.48 -10.21
CA LEU A 98 -12.61 -7.70 -9.77
C LEU A 98 -13.89 -8.52 -9.82
N LYS A 99 -14.10 -9.32 -10.87
CA LYS A 99 -15.27 -10.22 -10.95
C LYS A 99 -15.25 -11.24 -9.81
N LEU A 100 -14.10 -11.85 -9.53
CA LEU A 100 -13.94 -12.78 -8.42
C LEU A 100 -14.20 -12.12 -7.06
N ALA A 101 -13.68 -10.90 -6.86
CA ALA A 101 -13.93 -10.12 -5.66
C ALA A 101 -15.42 -9.84 -5.47
N ASN A 102 -16.12 -9.41 -6.52
CA ASN A 102 -17.55 -9.13 -6.46
C ASN A 102 -18.41 -10.36 -6.18
N LEU A 103 -18.07 -11.53 -6.71
CA LEU A 103 -18.77 -12.78 -6.36
C LEU A 103 -18.67 -13.09 -4.86
N LYS A 104 -17.48 -12.89 -4.28
CA LYS A 104 -17.25 -13.08 -2.84
C LYS A 104 -17.99 -12.05 -1.97
N VAL A 105 -18.30 -10.86 -2.50
CA VAL A 105 -19.19 -9.90 -1.82
C VAL A 105 -20.62 -10.41 -1.80
N ILE A 106 -21.13 -10.89 -2.94
CA ILE A 106 -22.49 -11.41 -3.07
C ILE A 106 -22.71 -12.61 -2.14
N ASP A 107 -21.78 -13.56 -2.10
CA ASP A 107 -21.88 -14.74 -1.23
C ASP A 107 -21.88 -14.39 0.28
N ARG A 108 -21.30 -13.24 0.66
CA ARG A 108 -21.28 -12.78 2.06
C ARG A 108 -22.51 -11.96 2.45
N MET A 109 -23.30 -11.49 1.49
CA MET A 109 -24.60 -10.92 1.78
C MET A 109 -25.55 -12.09 2.01
N ASP A 110 -25.77 -12.46 3.28
CA ASP A 110 -26.84 -13.39 3.63
C ASP A 110 -28.12 -12.90 2.96
N LEU A 111 -28.64 -13.66 2.00
CA LEU A 111 -29.90 -13.34 1.36
C LEU A 111 -30.94 -13.24 2.49
N PRO A 112 -31.76 -12.18 2.52
CA PRO A 112 -32.78 -12.08 3.55
C PRO A 112 -33.63 -13.34 3.53
N ASP A 113 -33.95 -13.88 4.71
CA ASP A 113 -34.79 -15.07 4.82
C ASP A 113 -36.03 -14.91 3.94
N PRO A 114 -36.39 -15.93 3.14
CA PRO A 114 -37.58 -15.85 2.31
C PRO A 114 -38.79 -15.52 3.19
N PRO A 115 -39.69 -14.62 2.75
CA PRO A 115 -40.85 -14.26 3.56
C PRO A 115 -41.65 -15.52 3.91
N LEU A 116 -41.95 -15.67 5.21
CA LEU A 116 -42.86 -16.70 5.70
C LEU A 116 -44.27 -16.32 5.23
N TYR A 117 -44.76 -17.00 4.19
CA TYR A 117 -46.15 -16.93 3.75
C TYR A 117 -46.99 -18.00 4.45
#